data_AF-A0A962YBV9-F1
#
_entry.id   AF-A0A962YBV9-F1
#
_cell.length_a   1.000
_cell.length_b   1.000
_cell.length_c   1.000
_cell.angle_alpha   90.00
_cell.angle_beta   90.00
_cell.angle_gamma   90.00
#
_symmetry.space_group_name_H-M   'P 1'
#
loop_
_entity.id
_entity.type
_entity.pdbx_description
1 polymer ?
#
loop_
_entity_poly.entity_id
_entity_poly.type
_entity_poly.pdbx_seq_one_letter_code
_entity_poly.pdbx_strand_id
1 'polypeptide(L)'
;NELAEHTISPLRKLLGYFWGPIPWMIEVAAVLSAAVGHWADLAIILVLLVFNAVVGFWQEYQAGNAIAQLKKSLALSARVLRDGDWCELAACELVPGDVVRLRLGDVVPADIILQQGDYLSIDQAALTGESLPVDKKPGDTAYSGAVVKQGEMIGQVSATGMQTYFGKTAGLVSTAKSVSHFQQAVLNIGDYLIYLALVLVAVLLLVGLERQWPLLELAQFALILTVAAIPVAMPAVLSVTMAVGALALSKMKAIVSRLESIEEMAGMDILCSDKTGTLTQNKLTLGEPARFAAAADQDLILAAALASKAEDHDPIDLAILAALTDGKVLDAYQQERFVPFDPVSKRTEATVRDAKGNTCKVSKGAPQVILQLCQLDAATRARAEQQVDQLAAKGFRTLGVARQDKQPADGPWQFLGLLPLFDPPREDARDTIQQARDHGVQIKMVTGDNLAIARETASQLGLGSHILSADRLALSTDGKLAAEITSKLSQADGFAQVFPEHKFAL
;
A
#
# COMPACT_ATOMS: atom_id res chain seq x y z
N ASN A 1 -15.19 8.34 -11.89
CA ASN A 1 -15.31 7.54 -10.65
C ASN A 1 -14.40 8.08 -9.56
N GLU A 2 -14.64 9.30 -9.05
CA GLU A 2 -13.84 9.92 -7.97
C GLU A 2 -14.77 10.69 -7.03
N LEU A 3 -14.33 10.92 -5.78
CA LEU A 3 -15.04 11.78 -4.83
C LEU A 3 -14.90 13.25 -5.28
N ALA A 4 -15.95 14.05 -5.11
CA ALA A 4 -15.95 15.44 -5.57
C ALA A 4 -14.94 16.28 -4.78
N GLU A 5 -13.89 16.78 -5.45
CA GLU A 5 -13.01 17.81 -4.88
C GLU A 5 -13.60 19.20 -5.14
N HIS A 6 -13.81 19.97 -4.07
CA HIS A 6 -14.19 21.38 -4.18
C HIS A 6 -12.99 22.20 -4.65
N THR A 7 -12.99 22.60 -5.92
CA THR A 7 -11.98 23.50 -6.47
C THR A 7 -12.38 24.96 -6.22
N ILE A 8 -11.51 25.71 -5.55
CA ILE A 8 -11.67 27.17 -5.36
C ILE A 8 -11.01 27.86 -6.56
N SER A 9 -11.66 28.90 -7.10
CA SER A 9 -11.07 29.66 -8.21
C SER A 9 -9.76 30.36 -7.77
N PRO A 10 -8.74 30.44 -8.65
CA PRO A 10 -7.45 31.02 -8.29
C PRO A 10 -7.56 32.46 -7.76
N LEU A 11 -8.47 33.25 -8.33
CA LEU A 11 -8.69 34.63 -7.95
C LEU A 11 -9.35 34.77 -6.56
N ARG A 12 -10.28 33.87 -6.21
CA ARG A 12 -10.83 33.81 -4.84
C ARG A 12 -9.79 33.36 -3.84
N LYS A 13 -8.89 32.46 -4.24
CA LYS A 13 -7.79 31.99 -3.40
C LYS A 13 -6.80 33.12 -3.10
N LEU A 14 -6.44 33.92 -4.10
CA LEU A 14 -5.61 35.12 -3.92
C LEU A 14 -6.26 36.14 -2.98
N LEU A 15 -7.55 36.43 -3.16
CA LEU A 15 -8.29 37.35 -2.29
C LEU A 15 -8.39 36.84 -0.84
N GLY A 16 -8.34 35.53 -0.63
CA GLY A 16 -8.31 34.93 0.71
C GLY A 16 -7.10 35.36 1.55
N TYR A 17 -5.95 35.70 0.93
CA TYR A 17 -4.76 36.18 1.65
C TYR A 17 -4.92 37.58 2.25
N PHE A 18 -5.91 38.35 1.79
CA PHE A 18 -6.28 39.65 2.35
C PHE A 18 -7.36 39.53 3.43
N TRP A 19 -7.87 38.32 3.66
CA TRP A 19 -9.03 38.11 4.53
C TRP A 19 -8.67 37.20 5.69
N GLY A 20 -8.37 37.80 6.84
CA GLY A 20 -8.10 37.06 8.08
C GLY A 20 -7.56 37.93 9.21
N PRO A 21 -7.40 37.37 10.43
CA PRO A 21 -7.01 38.14 11.61
C PRO A 21 -5.69 38.89 11.46
N ILE A 22 -4.70 38.28 10.80
CA ILE A 22 -3.38 38.89 10.61
C ILE A 22 -3.37 39.96 9.51
N PRO A 23 -3.87 39.69 8.28
CA PRO A 23 -4.07 40.75 7.28
C PRO A 23 -4.85 41.95 7.84
N TRP A 24 -5.91 41.73 8.61
CA TRP A 24 -6.66 42.82 9.25
C TRP A 24 -5.81 43.65 10.21
N MET A 25 -4.94 43.03 11.02
CA MET A 25 -4.02 43.79 11.87
C MET A 25 -3.04 44.63 11.05
N ILE A 26 -2.54 44.10 9.93
CA ILE A 26 -1.64 44.82 9.01
C ILE A 26 -2.37 45.98 8.33
N GLU A 27 -3.62 45.78 7.91
CA GLU A 27 -4.47 46.82 7.34
C GLU A 27 -4.77 47.93 8.35
N VAL A 28 -5.04 47.57 9.61
CA VAL A 28 -5.20 48.55 10.70
C VAL A 28 -3.89 49.32 10.91
N ALA A 29 -2.72 48.67 10.85
CA ALA A 29 -1.43 49.34 10.97
C ALA A 29 -1.19 50.34 9.82
N ALA A 30 -1.57 49.95 8.60
CA ALA A 30 -1.52 50.83 7.44
C ALA A 30 -2.43 52.05 7.63
N VAL A 31 -3.67 51.87 8.08
CA VAL A 31 -4.62 52.97 8.33
C VAL A 31 -4.09 53.91 9.42
N LEU A 32 -3.56 53.37 10.52
CA LEU A 32 -2.96 54.17 11.60
C LEU A 32 -1.75 54.96 11.10
N SER A 33 -0.88 54.34 10.30
CA SER A 33 0.27 55.00 9.69
C SER A 33 -0.13 56.16 8.77
N ALA A 34 -1.18 55.97 7.96
CA ALA A 34 -1.75 57.03 7.14
C ALA A 34 -2.33 58.18 8.00
N ALA A 35 -2.99 57.84 9.12
CA ALA A 35 -3.57 58.82 10.03
C ALA A 35 -2.51 59.66 10.78
N VAL A 36 -1.36 59.08 11.12
CA VAL A 36 -0.21 59.79 11.71
C VAL A 36 0.55 60.62 10.66
N GLY A 37 0.41 60.30 9.38
CA GLY A 37 1.13 60.96 8.28
C GLY A 37 2.50 60.33 7.96
N HIS A 38 2.75 59.11 8.44
CA HIS A 38 3.98 58.35 8.17
C HIS A 38 3.88 57.63 6.81
N TRP A 39 3.91 58.39 5.72
CA TRP A 39 3.75 57.85 4.36
C TRP A 39 4.78 56.77 3.98
N ALA A 40 5.99 56.82 4.54
CA ALA A 40 7.02 55.81 4.32
C ALA A 40 6.63 54.46 4.95
N ASP A 41 6.16 54.47 6.20
CA ASP A 41 5.72 53.27 6.91
C ASP A 41 4.51 52.64 6.21
N LEU A 42 3.54 53.47 5.78
CA LEU A 42 2.38 53.04 5.00
C LEU A 42 2.80 52.30 3.73
N ALA A 43 3.74 52.88 2.97
CA ALA A 43 4.22 52.27 1.72
C ALA A 43 4.90 50.92 1.99
N ILE A 44 5.73 50.83 3.03
CA ILE A 44 6.41 49.58 3.43
C ILE A 44 5.38 48.52 3.80
N ILE A 45 4.38 48.86 4.62
CA ILE A 45 3.33 47.93 5.07
C ILE A 45 2.52 47.40 3.88
N LEU A 46 2.09 48.28 2.98
CA LEU A 46 1.31 47.88 1.78
C LEU A 46 2.13 46.97 0.86
N VAL A 47 3.40 47.31 0.62
CA VAL A 47 4.30 46.47 -0.19
C VAL A 47 4.49 45.10 0.46
N LEU A 48 4.71 45.05 1.77
CA LEU A 48 4.87 43.80 2.52
C LEU A 48 3.62 42.92 2.42
N LEU A 49 2.43 43.52 2.56
CA LEU A 49 1.15 42.81 2.50
C LEU A 49 0.89 42.22 1.09
N VAL A 50 1.09 43.03 0.04
CA VAL A 50 0.97 42.54 -1.35
C VAL A 50 2.01 41.48 -1.65
N PHE A 51 3.26 41.68 -1.24
CA PHE A 51 4.34 40.71 -1.43
C PHE A 51 4.02 39.37 -0.78
N ASN A 52 3.55 39.37 0.48
CA ASN A 52 3.18 38.14 1.19
C ASN A 52 2.01 37.42 0.50
N ALA A 53 0.98 38.15 0.07
CA ALA A 53 -0.15 37.56 -0.65
C ALA A 53 0.27 36.93 -1.99
N VAL A 54 1.13 37.61 -2.76
CA VAL A 54 1.64 37.10 -4.04
C VAL A 54 2.53 35.87 -3.83
N VAL A 55 3.48 35.94 -2.90
CA VAL A 55 4.38 34.82 -2.61
C VAL A 55 3.59 33.62 -2.10
N GLY A 56 2.69 33.82 -1.13
CA GLY A 56 1.82 32.77 -0.60
C GLY A 56 0.96 32.12 -1.68
N PHE A 57 0.29 32.92 -2.52
CA PHE A 57 -0.52 32.40 -3.62
C PHE A 57 0.31 31.60 -4.64
N TRP A 58 1.47 32.13 -5.05
CA TRP A 58 2.37 31.43 -5.98
C TRP A 58 2.80 30.08 -5.39
N GLN A 59 3.27 30.10 -4.15
CA GLN A 59 3.69 28.94 -3.39
C GLN A 59 2.61 27.86 -3.32
N GLU A 60 1.39 28.25 -2.95
CA GLU A 60 0.28 27.30 -2.79
C GLU A 60 -0.25 26.79 -4.13
N TYR A 61 -0.22 27.63 -5.18
CA TYR A 61 -0.59 27.22 -6.53
C TYR A 61 0.38 26.17 -7.09
N GLN A 62 1.68 26.38 -6.90
CA GLN A 62 2.71 25.44 -7.34
C GLN A 62 2.61 24.10 -6.60
N ALA A 63 2.42 24.14 -5.27
CA ALA A 63 2.23 22.95 -4.45
C ALA A 63 0.97 22.16 -4.88
N GLY A 64 -0.14 22.85 -5.12
CA GLY A 64 -1.39 22.23 -5.55
C GLY A 64 -1.27 21.48 -6.90
N ASN A 65 -0.57 22.08 -7.87
CA ASN A 65 -0.35 21.43 -9.17
C ASN A 65 0.55 20.19 -9.07
N ALA A 66 1.58 20.23 -8.20
CA ALA A 66 2.45 19.08 -7.95
C ALA A 66 1.67 17.90 -7.32
N ILE A 67 0.82 18.18 -6.34
CA ILE A 67 -0.04 17.16 -5.70
C ILE A 67 -1.02 16.55 -6.71
N ALA A 68 -1.59 17.36 -7.61
CA ALA A 68 -2.51 16.87 -8.64
C ALA A 68 -1.84 15.88 -9.60
N GLN A 69 -0.57 16.09 -9.94
CA GLN A 69 0.21 15.15 -10.76
C GLN A 69 0.50 13.85 -10.01
N LEU A 70 0.84 13.93 -8.72
CA LEU A 70 1.04 12.76 -7.88
C LEU A 70 -0.23 11.91 -7.75
N LYS A 71 -1.39 12.54 -7.53
CA LYS A 71 -2.68 11.83 -7.44
C LYS A 71 -3.00 11.02 -8.69
N LYS A 72 -2.70 11.55 -9.88
CA LYS A 72 -2.88 10.81 -11.15
C LYS A 72 -2.04 9.54 -11.22
N SER A 73 -0.85 9.53 -10.62
CA SER A 73 0.04 8.35 -10.58
C SER A 73 -0.35 7.30 -9.52
N LEU A 74 -1.20 7.66 -8.55
CA LEU A 74 -1.75 6.78 -7.52
C LEU A 74 -3.13 6.24 -7.86
N ALA A 75 -3.66 6.58 -9.04
CA ALA A 75 -4.98 6.16 -9.44
C ALA A 75 -5.05 4.63 -9.49
N LEU A 76 -5.99 4.06 -8.73
CA LEU A 76 -6.28 2.63 -8.72
C LEU A 76 -6.53 2.18 -10.17
N SER A 77 -6.00 1.03 -10.61
CA SER A 77 -6.32 0.44 -11.91
C SER A 77 -7.44 -0.59 -11.79
N ALA A 78 -8.18 -0.79 -12.88
CA ALA A 78 -9.24 -1.78 -12.99
C ALA A 78 -9.14 -2.50 -14.34
N ARG A 79 -9.36 -3.83 -14.33
CA ARG A 79 -9.42 -4.64 -15.54
C ARG A 79 -10.83 -4.61 -16.12
N VAL A 80 -10.96 -4.02 -17.30
CA VAL A 80 -12.22 -3.85 -18.01
C VAL A 80 -12.21 -4.64 -19.31
N LEU A 81 -13.38 -5.12 -19.71
CA LEU A 81 -13.60 -5.67 -21.04
C LEU A 81 -14.19 -4.57 -21.92
N ARG A 82 -13.40 -4.07 -22.87
CA ARG A 82 -13.85 -3.08 -23.87
C ARG A 82 -13.48 -3.56 -25.27
N ASP A 83 -14.40 -3.39 -26.21
CA ASP A 83 -14.24 -3.83 -27.61
C ASP A 83 -13.91 -5.34 -27.77
N GLY A 84 -14.26 -6.16 -26.78
CA GLY A 84 -14.03 -7.61 -26.79
C GLY A 84 -12.69 -8.04 -26.18
N ASP A 85 -11.79 -7.10 -25.87
CA ASP A 85 -10.48 -7.36 -25.28
C ASP A 85 -10.40 -6.89 -23.83
N TRP A 86 -9.67 -7.64 -23.00
CA TRP A 86 -9.38 -7.26 -21.63
C TRP A 86 -8.24 -6.24 -21.60
N CYS A 87 -8.51 -5.05 -21.06
CA CYS A 87 -7.51 -4.00 -20.89
C CYS A 87 -7.51 -3.44 -19.46
N GLU A 88 -6.38 -2.85 -19.07
CA GLU A 88 -6.23 -2.18 -17.79
C GLU A 88 -6.53 -0.68 -17.97
N LEU A 89 -7.45 -0.15 -17.18
CA LEU A 89 -7.89 1.24 -17.22
C LEU A 89 -7.75 1.86 -15.83
N ALA A 90 -7.49 3.16 -15.75
CA ALA A 90 -7.57 3.86 -14.47
C ALA A 90 -9.01 3.79 -13.94
N ALA A 91 -9.19 3.45 -12.67
CA ALA A 91 -10.49 3.29 -12.03
C ALA A 91 -11.32 4.58 -12.12
N CYS A 92 -10.68 5.76 -12.19
CA CYS A 92 -11.34 7.05 -12.35
C CYS A 92 -12.10 7.18 -13.69
N GLU A 93 -11.66 6.47 -14.73
CA GLU A 93 -12.24 6.43 -16.08
C GLU A 93 -13.33 5.36 -16.23
N LEU A 94 -13.61 4.57 -15.18
CA LEU A 94 -14.73 3.64 -15.17
C LEU A 94 -16.06 4.39 -15.25
N VAL A 95 -16.95 3.85 -16.08
CA VAL A 95 -18.32 4.33 -16.24
C VAL A 95 -19.32 3.22 -15.92
N PRO A 96 -20.54 3.56 -15.44
CA PRO A 96 -21.61 2.59 -15.32
C PRO A 96 -21.85 1.88 -16.64
N GLY A 97 -21.94 0.54 -16.59
CA GLY A 97 -22.08 -0.32 -17.76
C GLY A 97 -20.79 -1.04 -18.18
N ASP A 98 -19.61 -0.58 -17.75
CA ASP A 98 -18.34 -1.28 -17.99
C ASP A 98 -18.39 -2.69 -17.36
N VAL A 99 -17.85 -3.68 -18.07
CA VAL A 99 -17.68 -5.04 -17.55
C VAL A 99 -16.29 -5.16 -16.98
N VAL A 100 -16.20 -5.58 -15.72
CA VAL A 100 -14.97 -5.65 -14.92
C VAL A 100 -14.77 -7.04 -14.35
N ARG A 101 -13.50 -7.44 -14.23
CA ARG A 101 -13.10 -8.72 -13.65
C ARG A 101 -12.48 -8.47 -12.28
N LEU A 102 -13.03 -9.13 -11.26
CA LEU A 102 -12.59 -9.05 -9.87
C LEU A 102 -11.88 -10.36 -9.49
N ARG A 103 -10.67 -10.24 -8.94
CA ARG A 103 -9.85 -11.37 -8.48
C ARG A 103 -9.38 -11.18 -7.04
N LEU A 104 -8.91 -12.26 -6.43
CA LEU A 104 -8.23 -12.22 -5.13
C LEU A 104 -7.18 -11.11 -5.08
N GLY A 105 -7.30 -10.23 -4.08
CA GLY A 105 -6.41 -9.09 -3.86
C GLY A 105 -6.87 -7.80 -4.53
N ASP A 106 -7.78 -7.84 -5.51
CA ASP A 106 -8.29 -6.62 -6.14
C ASP A 106 -9.13 -5.82 -5.12
N VAL A 107 -8.88 -4.51 -5.09
CA VAL A 107 -9.79 -3.56 -4.45
C VAL A 107 -10.90 -3.28 -5.43
N VAL A 108 -12.15 -3.50 -5.01
CA VAL A 108 -13.33 -3.31 -5.85
C VAL A 108 -13.42 -1.83 -6.25
N PRO A 109 -13.27 -1.47 -7.55
CA PRO A 109 -13.02 -0.09 -7.96
C PRO A 109 -14.28 0.79 -8.01
N ALA A 110 -15.46 0.17 -8.08
CA ALA A 110 -16.77 0.81 -8.18
C ALA A 110 -17.84 -0.15 -7.64
N ASP A 111 -19.09 0.28 -7.49
CA ASP A 111 -20.15 -0.69 -7.16
C ASP A 111 -20.44 -1.54 -8.41
N ILE A 112 -20.39 -2.86 -8.27
CA ILE A 112 -20.41 -3.82 -9.37
C ILE A 112 -21.46 -4.90 -9.09
N ILE A 113 -22.33 -5.16 -10.06
CA ILE A 113 -23.27 -6.28 -10.01
C ILE A 113 -22.59 -7.50 -10.63
N LEU A 114 -22.41 -8.55 -9.85
CA LEU A 114 -21.72 -9.77 -10.26
C LEU A 114 -22.59 -10.57 -11.24
N GLN A 115 -22.01 -11.08 -12.32
CA GLN A 115 -22.75 -11.76 -13.38
C GLN A 115 -22.26 -13.20 -13.60
N GLN A 116 -20.95 -13.43 -13.64
CA GLN A 116 -20.36 -14.73 -13.97
C GLN A 116 -19.24 -15.11 -13.01
N GLY A 117 -19.12 -16.40 -12.71
CA GLY A 117 -18.09 -17.00 -11.87
C GLY A 117 -18.69 -17.88 -10.76
N ASP A 118 -17.88 -18.79 -10.24
CA ASP A 118 -18.33 -19.86 -9.33
C ASP A 118 -18.47 -19.36 -7.89
N TYR A 119 -17.54 -18.51 -7.45
CA TYR A 119 -17.42 -18.09 -6.05
C TYR A 119 -16.59 -16.82 -5.93
N LEU A 120 -17.00 -15.91 -5.04
CA LEU A 120 -16.24 -14.72 -4.66
C LEU A 120 -16.51 -14.42 -3.18
N SER A 121 -15.46 -14.23 -2.39
CA SER A 121 -15.58 -13.79 -0.99
C SER A 121 -14.94 -12.42 -0.86
N ILE A 122 -15.70 -11.45 -0.35
CA ILE A 122 -15.28 -10.05 -0.28
C ILE A 122 -15.29 -9.57 1.17
N ASP A 123 -14.17 -9.01 1.60
CA ASP A 123 -14.03 -8.29 2.86
C ASP A 123 -14.60 -6.88 2.70
N GLN A 124 -15.68 -6.65 3.44
CA GLN A 124 -16.39 -5.37 3.51
C GLN A 124 -16.21 -4.71 4.89
N ALA A 125 -15.22 -5.13 5.70
CA ALA A 125 -15.01 -4.60 7.05
C ALA A 125 -14.84 -3.08 7.06
N ALA A 126 -14.20 -2.51 6.04
CA ALA A 126 -14.04 -1.06 5.87
C ALA A 126 -15.38 -0.32 5.65
N LEU A 127 -16.43 -1.02 5.21
CA LEU A 127 -17.74 -0.46 4.84
C LEU A 127 -18.82 -0.75 5.87
N THR A 128 -18.84 -1.96 6.43
CA THR A 128 -19.89 -2.46 7.32
C THR A 128 -19.42 -2.60 8.77
N GLY A 129 -18.10 -2.62 9.01
CA GLY A 129 -17.52 -2.90 10.32
C GLY A 129 -17.53 -4.39 10.70
N GLU A 130 -18.02 -5.28 9.84
CA GLU A 130 -18.02 -6.72 10.07
C GLU A 130 -16.71 -7.34 9.60
N SER A 131 -16.01 -8.03 10.51
CA SER A 131 -14.66 -8.56 10.25
C SER A 131 -14.61 -9.82 9.39
N LEU A 132 -15.75 -10.50 9.18
CA LEU A 132 -15.80 -11.73 8.40
C LEU A 132 -16.10 -11.42 6.92
N PRO A 133 -15.30 -11.95 5.99
CA PRO A 133 -15.60 -11.86 4.56
C PRO A 133 -16.98 -12.44 4.24
N VAL A 134 -17.67 -11.81 3.29
CA VAL A 134 -19.02 -12.21 2.86
C VAL A 134 -18.93 -12.88 1.50
N ASP A 135 -19.50 -14.07 1.39
CA ASP A 135 -19.62 -14.80 0.14
C ASP A 135 -20.66 -14.16 -0.77
N LYS A 136 -20.31 -14.04 -2.05
CA LYS A 136 -21.11 -13.42 -3.09
C LYS A 136 -21.42 -14.43 -4.19
N LYS A 137 -22.61 -14.28 -4.77
CA LYS A 137 -23.14 -15.08 -5.87
C LYS A 137 -23.47 -14.18 -7.07
N PRO A 138 -23.67 -14.78 -8.27
CA PRO A 138 -24.20 -14.04 -9.40
C PRO A 138 -25.51 -13.31 -9.03
N GLY A 139 -25.60 -12.03 -9.34
CA GLY A 139 -26.69 -11.13 -8.97
C GLY A 139 -26.39 -10.25 -7.75
N ASP A 140 -25.44 -10.63 -6.90
CA ASP A 140 -25.08 -9.82 -5.74
C ASP A 140 -24.23 -8.60 -6.14
N THR A 141 -24.28 -7.56 -5.30
CA THR A 141 -23.45 -6.37 -5.48
C THR A 141 -22.16 -6.49 -4.68
N ALA A 142 -21.03 -6.23 -5.36
CA ALA A 142 -19.73 -5.96 -4.77
C ALA A 142 -19.57 -4.43 -4.64
N TYR A 143 -19.29 -3.94 -3.44
CA TYR A 143 -19.23 -2.50 -3.17
C TYR A 143 -17.82 -1.94 -3.36
N SER A 144 -17.75 -0.70 -3.85
CA SER A 144 -16.50 0.05 -4.00
C SER A 144 -15.70 0.11 -2.69
N GLY A 145 -14.39 -0.13 -2.77
CA GLY A 145 -13.47 -0.10 -1.62
C GLY A 145 -13.41 -1.39 -0.80
N ALA A 146 -14.28 -2.36 -1.08
CA ALA A 146 -14.17 -3.71 -0.53
C ALA A 146 -12.97 -4.44 -1.15
N VAL A 147 -12.43 -5.45 -0.45
CA VAL A 147 -11.26 -6.20 -0.91
C VAL A 147 -11.66 -7.64 -1.17
N VAL A 148 -11.37 -8.15 -2.37
CA VAL A 148 -11.63 -9.55 -2.69
C VAL A 148 -10.63 -10.43 -1.93
N LYS A 149 -11.13 -11.30 -1.05
CA LYS A 149 -10.29 -12.24 -0.28
C LYS A 149 -10.16 -13.58 -0.97
N GLN A 150 -11.19 -14.01 -1.70
CA GLN A 150 -11.21 -15.32 -2.37
C GLN A 150 -12.03 -15.28 -3.65
N GLY A 151 -11.69 -16.20 -4.55
CA GLY A 151 -12.45 -16.43 -5.77
C GLY A 151 -12.21 -15.40 -6.86
N GLU A 152 -13.02 -15.53 -7.91
CA GLU A 152 -12.92 -14.72 -9.10
C GLU A 152 -14.29 -14.65 -9.76
N MET A 153 -14.73 -13.43 -10.10
CA MET A 153 -15.98 -13.21 -10.81
C MET A 153 -15.90 -12.01 -11.76
N ILE A 154 -16.72 -12.06 -12.79
CA ILE A 154 -16.95 -10.96 -13.72
C ILE A 154 -18.27 -10.28 -13.34
N GLY A 155 -18.28 -8.95 -13.35
CA GLY A 155 -19.47 -8.17 -13.07
C GLY A 155 -19.53 -6.90 -13.89
N GLN A 156 -20.67 -6.22 -13.83
CA GLN A 156 -20.91 -4.96 -14.52
C GLN A 156 -20.98 -3.81 -13.52
N VAL A 157 -20.30 -2.70 -13.82
CA VAL A 157 -20.31 -1.49 -12.99
C VAL A 157 -21.72 -0.90 -12.95
N SER A 158 -22.28 -0.73 -11.76
CA SER A 158 -23.61 -0.17 -11.52
C SER A 158 -23.55 1.30 -11.10
N ALA A 159 -22.63 1.67 -10.22
CA ALA A 159 -22.46 3.04 -9.74
C ALA A 159 -20.98 3.39 -9.55
N THR A 160 -20.64 4.67 -9.71
CA THR A 160 -19.26 5.20 -9.61
C THR A 160 -19.22 6.49 -8.79
N GLY A 161 -18.04 6.82 -8.25
CA GLY A 161 -17.76 8.06 -7.51
C GLY A 161 -18.68 8.24 -6.30
N MET A 162 -19.26 9.43 -6.17
CA MET A 162 -20.19 9.80 -5.08
C MET A 162 -21.48 8.96 -5.06
N GLN A 163 -21.82 8.25 -6.13
CA GLN A 163 -23.04 7.44 -6.20
C GLN A 163 -22.87 6.02 -5.64
N THR A 164 -21.63 5.58 -5.41
CA THR A 164 -21.34 4.30 -4.77
C THR A 164 -21.81 4.30 -3.32
N TYR A 165 -22.00 3.11 -2.75
CA TYR A 165 -22.28 2.95 -1.32
C TYR A 165 -21.21 3.62 -0.46
N PHE A 166 -19.93 3.39 -0.78
CA PHE A 166 -18.79 4.06 -0.12
C PHE A 166 -18.79 5.57 -0.33
N GLY A 167 -19.07 6.07 -1.54
CA GLY A 167 -19.10 7.49 -1.83
C GLY A 167 -20.16 8.24 -1.01
N LYS A 168 -21.32 7.61 -0.80
CA LYS A 168 -22.40 8.15 0.04
C LYS A 168 -22.03 8.17 1.53
N THR A 169 -21.31 7.17 2.03
CA THR A 169 -20.90 7.10 3.44
C THR A 169 -19.65 7.95 3.73
N ALA A 170 -18.63 7.92 2.86
CA ALA A 170 -17.41 8.70 2.98
C ALA A 170 -17.67 10.21 2.92
N GLY A 171 -18.67 10.65 2.14
CA GLY A 171 -19.12 12.05 2.13
C GLY A 171 -19.55 12.55 3.52
N LEU A 172 -20.04 11.66 4.39
CA LEU A 172 -20.47 11.99 5.76
C LEU A 172 -19.31 12.03 6.78
N VAL A 173 -18.15 11.40 6.47
CA VAL A 173 -17.01 11.21 7.39
C VAL A 173 -15.80 12.12 7.04
N SER A 174 -15.89 12.89 5.95
CA SER A 174 -14.78 13.68 5.37
C SER A 174 -14.30 14.91 6.19
N THR A 175 -14.51 14.94 7.51
CA THR A 175 -14.21 16.08 8.39
C THR A 175 -12.94 15.94 9.25
N ALA A 176 -12.32 14.76 9.33
CA ALA A 176 -11.12 14.56 10.15
C ALA A 176 -9.83 14.76 9.33
N LYS A 177 -9.29 15.98 9.30
CA LYS A 177 -7.88 16.21 8.92
C LYS A 177 -6.99 16.10 10.15
N SER A 178 -6.05 15.16 10.14
CA SER A 178 -4.98 15.08 11.14
C SER A 178 -3.90 16.11 10.84
N VAL A 179 -3.55 16.94 11.82
CA VAL A 179 -2.45 17.92 11.73
C VAL A 179 -1.14 17.21 12.08
N SER A 180 -0.05 17.45 11.34
CA SER A 180 1.26 16.81 11.61
C SER A 180 1.84 17.25 12.95
N HIS A 181 2.65 16.39 13.57
CA HIS A 181 3.31 16.68 14.84
C HIS A 181 4.31 17.83 14.73
N PHE A 182 5.12 17.88 13.68
CA PHE A 182 6.00 19.00 13.40
C PHE A 182 5.22 20.29 13.15
N GLN A 183 4.10 20.24 12.42
CA GLN A 183 3.25 21.41 12.24
C GLN A 183 2.76 21.94 13.59
N GLN A 184 2.35 21.07 14.52
CA GLN A 184 1.98 21.46 15.88
C GLN A 184 3.17 22.06 16.64
N ALA A 185 4.35 21.46 16.56
CA ALA A 185 5.56 21.97 17.21
C ALA A 185 5.95 23.36 16.70
N VAL A 186 5.85 23.60 15.39
CA VAL A 186 6.12 24.90 14.78
C VAL A 186 5.09 25.95 15.20
N LEU A 187 3.80 25.57 15.32
CA LEU A 187 2.76 26.47 15.84
C LEU A 187 3.03 26.85 17.30
N ASN A 188 3.47 25.90 18.14
CA ASN A 188 3.84 26.19 19.53
C ASN A 188 5.02 27.17 19.64
N ILE A 189 5.99 27.12 18.71
CA ILE A 189 7.06 28.12 18.62
C ILE A 189 6.47 29.50 18.28
N GLY A 190 5.50 29.54 17.35
CA GLY A 190 4.76 30.75 17.03
C GLY A 190 4.07 31.37 18.25
N ASP A 191 3.42 30.56 19.07
CA ASP A 191 2.78 31.00 20.31
C ASP A 191 3.80 31.60 21.28
N TYR A 192 4.97 30.98 21.43
CA TYR A 192 6.06 31.53 22.25
C TYR A 192 6.52 32.91 21.77
N LEU A 193 6.69 33.09 20.46
CA LEU A 193 7.05 34.38 19.86
C LEU A 193 5.96 35.44 20.08
N ILE A 194 4.68 35.05 20.03
CA ILE A 194 3.56 35.94 20.33
C ILE A 194 3.59 36.38 21.80
N TYR A 195 3.80 35.46 22.74
CA TYR A 195 3.90 35.82 24.15
C TYR A 195 5.06 36.76 24.42
N LEU A 196 6.23 36.50 23.82
CA LEU A 196 7.38 37.39 23.91
C LEU A 196 7.06 38.79 23.35
N ALA A 197 6.40 38.87 22.20
CA ALA A 197 5.98 40.12 21.59
C ALA A 197 5.01 40.90 22.48
N LEU A 198 4.03 40.23 23.11
CA LEU A 198 3.09 40.87 24.02
C LEU A 198 3.79 41.46 25.25
N VAL A 199 4.80 40.77 25.80
CA VAL A 199 5.62 41.32 26.90
C VAL A 199 6.38 42.56 26.42
N LEU A 200 7.00 42.52 25.24
CA LEU A 200 7.70 43.67 24.67
C LEU A 200 6.76 44.85 24.38
N VAL A 201 5.56 44.59 23.87
CA VAL A 201 4.52 45.61 23.65
C VAL A 201 4.10 46.22 24.99
N ALA A 202 3.90 45.41 26.03
CA ALA A 202 3.54 45.93 27.37
C ALA A 202 4.63 46.84 27.94
N VAL A 203 5.91 46.46 27.78
CA VAL A 203 7.06 47.30 28.18
C VAL A 203 7.09 48.60 27.36
N LEU A 204 6.88 48.51 26.04
CA LEU A 204 6.85 49.66 25.14
C LEU A 204 5.72 50.64 25.51
N LEU A 205 4.52 50.13 25.82
CA LEU A 205 3.40 50.93 26.29
C LEU A 205 3.74 51.65 27.61
N LEU A 206 4.32 50.94 28.57
CA LEU A 206 4.65 51.50 29.89
C LEU A 206 5.68 52.64 29.77
N VAL A 207 6.77 52.41 29.03
CA VAL A 207 7.82 53.43 28.79
C VAL A 207 7.30 54.58 27.92
N GLY A 208 6.50 54.29 26.90
CA GLY A 208 5.96 55.29 25.99
C GLY A 208 4.98 56.24 26.67
N LEU A 209 4.14 55.72 27.58
CA LEU A 209 3.26 56.54 28.42
C LEU A 209 4.06 57.40 29.41
N GLU A 210 5.10 56.86 30.04
CA GLU A 210 6.00 57.63 30.93
C GLU A 210 6.69 58.78 30.18
N ARG A 211 7.10 58.55 28.93
CA ARG A 211 7.72 59.55 28.06
C ARG A 211 6.74 60.48 27.34
N GLN A 212 5.44 60.36 27.59
CA GLN A 212 4.36 61.17 26.99
C GLN A 212 4.34 61.14 25.45
N TRP A 213 4.61 59.97 24.85
CA TRP A 213 4.48 59.81 23.40
C TRP A 213 3.02 59.93 22.95
N PRO A 214 2.75 60.42 21.72
CA PRO A 214 1.41 60.43 21.17
C PRO A 214 0.81 59.02 21.15
N LEU A 215 -0.40 58.86 21.69
CA LEU A 215 -1.07 57.55 21.80
C LEU A 215 -1.22 56.84 20.44
N LEU A 216 -1.38 57.61 19.36
CA LEU A 216 -1.51 57.09 18.00
C LEU A 216 -0.21 56.49 17.47
N GLU A 217 0.93 57.16 17.71
CA GLU A 217 2.26 56.64 17.37
C GLU A 217 2.57 55.40 18.21
N LEU A 218 2.24 55.43 19.51
CA LEU A 218 2.46 54.30 20.42
C LEU A 218 1.66 53.06 19.99
N ALA A 219 0.40 53.23 19.60
CA ALA A 219 -0.45 52.16 19.08
C ALA A 219 0.08 51.63 17.73
N GLN A 220 0.56 52.50 16.85
CA GLN A 220 1.18 52.12 15.58
C GLN A 220 2.43 51.24 15.82
N PHE A 221 3.35 51.67 16.69
CA PHE A 221 4.56 50.90 17.02
C PHE A 221 4.23 49.53 17.64
N ALA A 222 3.27 49.49 18.56
CA ALA A 222 2.81 48.24 19.18
C ALA A 222 2.26 47.25 18.14
N LEU A 223 1.49 47.75 17.17
CA LEU A 223 0.89 46.93 16.12
C LEU A 223 1.94 46.42 15.12
N ILE A 224 2.90 47.27 14.70
CA ILE A 224 4.02 46.87 13.84
C ILE A 224 4.85 45.78 14.52
N LEU A 225 5.19 45.95 15.80
CA LEU A 225 5.95 44.96 16.56
C LEU A 225 5.20 43.62 16.68
N THR A 226 3.89 43.67 16.92
CA THR A 226 3.04 42.48 17.01
C THR A 226 3.00 41.72 15.69
N VAL A 227 2.79 42.43 14.58
CA VAL A 227 2.79 41.84 13.23
C VAL A 227 4.15 41.22 12.90
N ALA A 228 5.25 41.92 13.21
CA ALA A 228 6.60 41.46 12.90
C ALA A 228 6.99 40.18 13.66
N ALA A 229 6.39 39.93 14.83
CA ALA A 229 6.66 38.74 15.63
C ALA A 229 5.86 37.51 15.18
N ILE A 230 4.76 37.68 14.44
CA ILE A 230 3.92 36.55 14.02
C ILE A 230 4.51 35.93 12.75
N PRO A 231 4.90 34.64 12.78
CA PRO A 231 5.55 33.97 11.67
C PRO A 231 4.51 33.45 10.64
N VAL A 232 3.78 34.38 10.02
CA VAL A 232 2.63 34.10 9.11
C VAL A 232 2.99 33.17 7.95
N ALA A 233 4.23 33.27 7.46
CA ALA A 233 4.69 32.50 6.32
C ALA A 233 4.98 31.02 6.65
N MET A 234 5.13 30.65 7.93
CA MET A 234 5.58 29.30 8.30
C MET A 234 4.67 28.18 7.75
N PRO A 235 3.33 28.21 7.92
CA PRO A 235 2.48 27.15 7.38
C PRO A 235 2.61 26.98 5.86
N ALA A 236 2.74 28.08 5.12
CA ALA A 236 2.91 28.05 3.68
C ALA A 236 4.28 27.46 3.30
N VAL A 237 5.36 27.90 3.95
CA VAL A 237 6.73 27.38 3.71
C VAL A 237 6.79 25.87 3.95
N LEU A 238 6.16 25.37 5.02
CA LEU A 238 6.13 23.94 5.30
C LEU A 238 5.36 23.16 4.24
N SER A 239 4.17 23.62 3.87
CA SER A 239 3.36 22.98 2.85
C SER A 239 4.10 22.91 1.49
N VAL A 240 4.77 23.99 1.10
CA VAL A 240 5.57 24.04 -0.13
C VAL A 240 6.76 23.09 -0.06
N THR A 241 7.50 23.10 1.05
CA THR A 241 8.68 22.26 1.23
C THR A 241 8.31 20.78 1.16
N MET A 242 7.21 20.38 1.81
CA MET A 242 6.68 19.02 1.73
C MET A 242 6.21 18.66 0.31
N ALA A 243 5.52 19.56 -0.40
CA ALA A 243 5.08 19.31 -1.77
C ALA A 243 6.25 19.14 -2.75
N VAL A 244 7.29 19.97 -2.62
CA VAL A 244 8.52 19.85 -3.41
C VAL A 244 9.27 18.56 -3.05
N GLY A 245 9.33 18.21 -1.76
CA GLY A 245 9.90 16.94 -1.29
C GLY A 245 9.18 15.72 -1.86
N ALA A 246 7.84 15.73 -1.85
CA ALA A 246 7.02 14.68 -2.45
C ALA A 246 7.28 14.53 -3.96
N LEU A 247 7.45 15.65 -4.68
CA LEU A 247 7.80 15.63 -6.10
C LEU A 247 9.21 15.07 -6.34
N ALA A 248 10.18 15.40 -5.49
CA ALA A 248 11.52 14.85 -5.57
C ALA A 248 11.53 13.33 -5.33
N LEU A 249 10.81 12.86 -4.31
CA LEU A 249 10.63 11.43 -4.03
C LEU A 249 9.93 10.69 -5.18
N SER A 250 8.93 11.30 -5.81
CA SER A 250 8.23 10.70 -6.95
C SER A 250 9.15 10.50 -8.17
N LYS A 251 10.08 11.43 -8.42
CA LYS A 251 11.12 11.23 -9.44
C LYS A 251 12.04 10.05 -9.11
N MET A 252 12.18 9.69 -7.83
CA MET A 252 12.85 8.48 -7.35
C MET A 252 11.94 7.26 -7.29
N LYS A 253 10.73 7.31 -7.90
CA LYS A 253 9.69 6.27 -7.88
C LYS A 253 9.08 5.99 -6.51
N ALA A 254 9.26 6.87 -5.53
CA ALA A 254 8.59 6.81 -4.24
C ALA A 254 7.42 7.80 -4.23
N ILE A 255 6.19 7.31 -4.29
CA ILE A 255 5.00 8.16 -4.38
C ILE A 255 4.42 8.41 -2.98
N VAL A 256 4.33 9.67 -2.58
CA VAL A 256 3.81 10.10 -1.29
C VAL A 256 2.32 10.43 -1.42
N SER A 257 1.45 9.66 -0.75
CA SER A 257 0.01 9.88 -0.75
C SER A 257 -0.44 10.94 0.28
N ARG A 258 0.33 11.10 1.35
CA ARG A 258 0.11 12.04 2.47
C ARG A 258 1.39 12.82 2.72
N LEU A 259 1.37 14.14 2.56
CA LEU A 259 2.56 14.99 2.68
C LEU A 259 3.19 14.89 4.08
N GLU A 260 2.35 14.66 5.09
CA GLU A 260 2.72 14.51 6.49
C GLU A 260 3.60 13.27 6.69
N SER A 261 3.46 12.24 5.84
CA SER A 261 4.25 11.01 5.95
C SER A 261 5.73 11.20 5.56
N ILE A 262 6.12 12.32 4.94
CA ILE A 262 7.55 12.65 4.72
C ILE A 262 8.25 12.87 6.07
N GLU A 263 7.56 13.53 7.01
CA GLU A 263 8.07 13.75 8.37
C GLU A 263 8.18 12.43 9.13
N GLU A 264 7.10 11.62 9.11
CA GLU A 264 7.09 10.31 9.75
C GLU A 264 8.22 9.41 9.23
N MET A 265 8.46 9.46 7.91
CA MET A 265 9.55 8.71 7.28
C MET A 265 10.94 9.24 7.68
N ALA A 266 11.10 10.54 7.89
CA ALA A 266 12.36 11.14 8.34
C ALA A 266 12.72 10.75 9.79
N GLY A 267 11.71 10.49 10.63
CA GLY A 267 11.88 10.03 12.01
C GLY A 267 11.79 8.50 12.18
N MET A 268 11.87 7.73 11.09
CA MET A 268 11.66 6.28 11.13
C MET A 268 12.87 5.55 11.76
N ASP A 269 12.66 4.88 12.88
CA ASP A 269 13.69 4.06 13.54
C ASP A 269 13.71 2.60 13.05
N ILE A 270 12.54 2.06 12.69
CA ILE A 270 12.36 0.66 12.30
C ILE A 270 11.52 0.58 11.03
N LEU A 271 12.04 -0.13 10.02
CA LEU A 271 11.34 -0.46 8.79
C LEU A 271 11.02 -1.96 8.75
N CYS A 272 9.75 -2.30 8.97
CA CYS A 272 9.25 -3.65 8.72
C CYS A 272 8.97 -3.80 7.21
N SER A 273 9.76 -4.63 6.54
CA SER A 273 9.67 -4.83 5.08
C SER A 273 9.18 -6.23 4.74
N ASP A 274 8.16 -6.31 3.88
CA ASP A 274 7.71 -7.59 3.34
C ASP A 274 8.79 -8.21 2.43
N LYS A 275 9.05 -9.51 2.58
CA LYS A 275 10.05 -10.20 1.75
C LYS A 275 9.68 -10.16 0.26
N THR A 276 8.54 -10.77 -0.07
CA THR A 276 8.14 -11.02 -1.45
C THR A 276 7.80 -9.71 -2.15
N GLY A 277 8.53 -9.41 -3.23
CA GLY A 277 8.30 -8.21 -4.05
C GLY A 277 8.96 -6.92 -3.54
N THR A 278 9.36 -6.85 -2.27
CA THR A 278 10.15 -5.71 -1.76
C THR A 278 11.63 -6.07 -1.66
N LEU A 279 12.00 -7.07 -0.85
CA LEU A 279 13.39 -7.51 -0.69
C LEU A 279 13.84 -8.46 -1.81
N THR A 280 12.88 -9.13 -2.44
CA THR A 280 13.09 -10.05 -3.55
C THR A 280 12.51 -9.51 -4.85
N GLN A 281 12.94 -10.09 -5.98
CA GLN A 281 12.53 -9.62 -7.30
C GLN A 281 11.09 -10.00 -7.67
N ASN A 282 10.48 -10.94 -6.94
CA ASN A 282 9.20 -11.56 -7.31
C ASN A 282 9.21 -12.13 -8.74
N LYS A 283 10.41 -12.56 -9.18
CA LYS A 283 10.67 -13.24 -10.44
C LYS A 283 11.08 -14.66 -10.11
N LEU A 284 10.08 -15.47 -9.84
CA LEU A 284 10.30 -16.84 -9.41
C LEU A 284 10.99 -17.62 -10.53
N THR A 285 11.96 -18.43 -10.15
CA THR A 285 12.67 -19.35 -11.05
C THR A 285 12.51 -20.77 -10.54
N LEU A 286 12.37 -21.72 -11.46
CA LEU A 286 12.25 -23.13 -11.11
C LEU A 286 13.64 -23.69 -10.79
N GLY A 287 13.80 -24.30 -9.62
CA GLY A 287 14.97 -25.10 -9.30
C GLY A 287 14.88 -26.52 -9.87
N GLU A 288 15.83 -27.37 -9.51
CA GLU A 288 15.85 -28.78 -9.95
C GLU A 288 14.65 -29.57 -9.40
N PRO A 289 13.76 -30.12 -10.27
CA PRO A 289 12.60 -30.88 -9.83
C PRO A 289 12.97 -32.14 -9.04
N ALA A 290 12.23 -32.41 -7.97
CA ALA A 290 12.36 -33.66 -7.21
C ALA A 290 11.29 -34.66 -7.65
N ARG A 291 11.71 -35.64 -8.46
CA ARG A 291 10.80 -36.67 -9.00
C ARG A 291 10.45 -37.76 -7.99
N PHE A 292 9.19 -38.16 -8.03
CA PHE A 292 8.67 -39.32 -7.31
C PHE A 292 8.05 -40.31 -8.29
N ALA A 293 6.82 -40.08 -8.74
CA ALA A 293 6.15 -40.92 -9.73
C ALA A 293 6.26 -40.40 -11.17
N ALA A 294 6.73 -39.16 -11.37
CA ALA A 294 6.99 -38.61 -12.70
C ALA A 294 8.16 -39.33 -13.40
N ALA A 295 7.99 -39.66 -14.68
CA ALA A 295 9.03 -40.34 -15.46
C ALA A 295 10.18 -39.40 -15.80
N ALA A 296 9.88 -38.20 -16.30
CA ALA A 296 10.83 -37.13 -16.57
C ALA A 296 10.50 -35.84 -15.81
N ASP A 297 11.49 -34.95 -15.67
CA ASP A 297 11.33 -33.64 -15.03
C ASP A 297 10.29 -32.79 -15.80
N GLN A 298 10.28 -32.89 -17.14
CA GLN A 298 9.32 -32.21 -17.99
C GLN A 298 7.87 -32.72 -17.81
N ASP A 299 7.66 -33.98 -17.42
CA ASP A 299 6.30 -34.48 -17.15
C ASP A 299 5.72 -33.85 -15.88
N LEU A 300 6.58 -33.64 -14.87
CA LEU A 300 6.22 -32.97 -13.63
C LEU A 300 5.93 -31.49 -13.86
N ILE A 301 6.78 -30.80 -14.64
CA ILE A 301 6.60 -29.40 -15.02
C ILE A 301 5.33 -29.25 -15.87
N LEU A 302 5.08 -30.13 -16.83
CA LEU A 302 3.87 -30.13 -17.65
C LEU A 302 2.61 -30.30 -16.81
N ALA A 303 2.58 -31.24 -15.87
CA ALA A 303 1.43 -31.41 -14.99
C ALA A 303 1.15 -30.14 -14.15
N ALA A 304 2.19 -29.47 -13.67
CA ALA A 304 2.05 -28.20 -12.97
C ALA A 304 1.61 -27.06 -13.90
N ALA A 305 2.13 -27.02 -15.12
CA ALA A 305 1.77 -26.03 -16.15
C ALA A 305 0.31 -26.15 -16.58
N LEU A 306 -0.21 -27.38 -16.72
CA LEU A 306 -1.62 -27.65 -17.00
C LEU A 306 -2.54 -27.20 -15.84
N ALA A 307 -2.01 -27.17 -14.61
CA ALA A 307 -2.66 -26.61 -13.42
C ALA A 307 -2.38 -25.10 -13.24
N SER A 308 -1.94 -24.40 -14.29
CA SER A 308 -1.61 -22.97 -14.30
C SER A 308 -2.45 -22.21 -15.34
N LYS A 309 -2.54 -20.89 -15.21
CA LYS A 309 -3.13 -19.99 -16.22
C LYS A 309 -2.23 -18.80 -16.50
N ALA A 310 -1.76 -18.66 -17.74
CA ALA A 310 -0.89 -17.55 -18.14
C ALA A 310 -1.59 -16.18 -18.01
N GLU A 311 -2.89 -16.13 -18.33
CA GLU A 311 -3.75 -14.94 -18.22
C GLU A 311 -3.88 -14.40 -16.79
N ASP A 312 -3.49 -15.20 -15.79
CA ASP A 312 -3.60 -14.82 -14.39
C ASP A 312 -2.42 -13.97 -13.92
N HIS A 313 -1.30 -13.96 -14.66
CA HIS A 313 -0.06 -13.28 -14.33
C HIS A 313 0.48 -13.59 -12.91
N ASP A 314 0.14 -14.77 -12.36
CA ASP A 314 0.72 -15.23 -11.09
C ASP A 314 2.22 -15.54 -11.32
N PRO A 315 3.15 -14.94 -10.55
CA PRO A 315 4.58 -15.21 -10.66
C PRO A 315 4.94 -16.70 -10.59
N ILE A 316 4.19 -17.51 -9.83
CA ILE A 316 4.40 -18.95 -9.71
C ILE A 316 4.01 -19.65 -11.01
N ASP A 317 2.86 -19.32 -11.56
CA ASP A 317 2.35 -19.87 -12.82
C ASP A 317 3.29 -19.52 -13.97
N LEU A 318 3.69 -18.26 -14.07
CA LEU A 318 4.62 -17.79 -15.08
C LEU A 318 5.98 -18.48 -14.99
N ALA A 319 6.50 -18.70 -13.78
CA ALA A 319 7.76 -19.42 -13.58
C ALA A 319 7.68 -20.89 -14.04
N ILE A 320 6.56 -21.56 -13.77
CA ILE A 320 6.32 -22.95 -14.19
C ILE A 320 6.16 -23.02 -15.72
N LEU A 321 5.38 -22.11 -16.30
CA LEU A 321 5.16 -22.03 -17.74
C LEU A 321 6.46 -21.72 -18.49
N ALA A 322 7.30 -20.84 -17.96
CA ALA A 322 8.61 -20.50 -18.54
C ALA A 322 9.64 -21.65 -18.43
N ALA A 323 9.45 -22.60 -17.50
CA ALA A 323 10.34 -23.74 -17.32
C ALA A 323 10.05 -24.91 -18.29
N LEU A 324 8.95 -24.85 -19.05
CA LEU A 324 8.68 -25.81 -20.13
C LEU A 324 9.65 -25.60 -21.29
N THR A 325 10.26 -26.69 -21.77
CA THR A 325 11.17 -26.62 -22.93
C THR A 325 10.43 -26.35 -24.25
N ASP A 326 9.18 -26.80 -24.38
CA ASP A 326 8.34 -26.53 -25.55
C ASP A 326 6.91 -26.18 -25.10
N GLY A 327 6.56 -24.90 -25.20
CA GLY A 327 5.24 -24.40 -24.82
C GLY A 327 4.10 -24.95 -25.69
N LYS A 328 4.39 -25.44 -26.90
CA LYS A 328 3.39 -26.01 -27.82
C LYS A 328 2.78 -27.30 -27.32
N VAL A 329 3.40 -27.95 -26.33
CA VAL A 329 2.86 -29.14 -25.69
C VAL A 329 1.52 -28.83 -24.99
N LEU A 330 1.32 -27.59 -24.54
CA LEU A 330 0.07 -27.14 -23.92
C LEU A 330 -1.10 -27.10 -24.93
N ASP A 331 -0.84 -26.83 -26.21
CA ASP A 331 -1.88 -26.77 -27.25
C ASP A 331 -2.54 -28.14 -27.49
N ALA A 332 -1.88 -29.23 -27.09
CA ALA A 332 -2.43 -30.59 -27.14
C ALA A 332 -3.46 -30.87 -26.03
N TYR A 333 -3.66 -29.93 -25.10
CA TYR A 333 -4.58 -30.05 -23.98
C TYR A 333 -5.58 -28.90 -23.97
N GLN A 334 -6.85 -29.25 -23.75
CA GLN A 334 -7.91 -28.26 -23.54
C GLN A 334 -8.27 -28.23 -22.06
N GLN A 335 -8.09 -27.08 -21.41
CA GLN A 335 -8.50 -26.88 -20.03
C GLN A 335 -10.03 -26.67 -19.97
N GLU A 336 -10.76 -27.64 -19.45
CA GLU A 336 -12.24 -27.59 -19.36
C GLU A 336 -12.71 -26.84 -18.11
N ARG A 337 -12.00 -27.04 -17.00
CA ARG A 337 -12.30 -26.40 -15.73
C ARG A 337 -11.00 -26.04 -15.02
N PHE A 338 -10.97 -24.86 -14.42
CA PHE A 338 -9.87 -24.40 -13.59
C PHE A 338 -10.42 -23.87 -12.28
N VAL A 339 -9.87 -24.35 -11.18
CA VAL A 339 -10.12 -23.85 -9.83
C VAL A 339 -8.85 -23.09 -9.41
N PRO A 340 -8.94 -21.75 -9.29
CA PRO A 340 -7.79 -20.91 -8.94
C PRO A 340 -7.33 -21.17 -7.51
N PHE A 341 -6.15 -20.63 -7.16
CA PHE A 341 -5.60 -20.76 -5.82
C PHE A 341 -6.55 -20.13 -4.78
N ASP A 342 -6.81 -20.88 -3.71
CA ASP A 342 -7.53 -20.39 -2.53
C ASP A 342 -6.64 -20.57 -1.27
N PRO A 343 -6.48 -19.54 -0.40
CA PRO A 343 -5.69 -19.63 0.83
C PRO A 343 -6.11 -20.74 1.81
N VAL A 344 -7.36 -21.21 1.75
CA VAL A 344 -7.85 -22.29 2.62
C VAL A 344 -7.41 -23.64 2.08
N SER A 345 -7.71 -23.93 0.81
CA SER A 345 -7.31 -25.17 0.14
C SER A 345 -5.82 -25.23 -0.21
N LYS A 346 -5.13 -24.09 -0.31
CA LYS A 346 -3.69 -23.93 -0.62
C LYS A 346 -3.22 -24.70 -1.86
N ARG A 347 -4.09 -24.83 -2.87
CA ARG A 347 -3.79 -25.50 -4.15
C ARG A 347 -4.60 -24.91 -5.30
N THR A 348 -4.14 -25.13 -6.53
CA THR A 348 -4.95 -24.98 -7.75
C THR A 348 -5.32 -26.37 -8.27
N GLU A 349 -6.39 -26.45 -9.04
CA GLU A 349 -6.84 -27.69 -9.67
C GLU A 349 -7.33 -27.39 -11.09
N ALA A 350 -6.93 -28.20 -12.07
CA ALA A 350 -7.43 -28.09 -13.42
C ALA A 350 -7.90 -29.45 -13.93
N THR A 351 -9.06 -29.45 -14.58
CA THR A 351 -9.54 -30.57 -15.39
C THR A 351 -9.15 -30.29 -16.83
N VAL A 352 -8.30 -31.14 -17.39
CA VAL A 352 -7.79 -30.99 -18.75
C VAL A 352 -8.18 -32.21 -19.59
N ARG A 353 -8.49 -31.97 -20.85
CA ARG A 353 -8.75 -32.99 -21.86
C ARG A 353 -7.58 -33.05 -22.83
N ASP A 354 -7.01 -34.23 -23.03
CA ASP A 354 -5.97 -34.44 -24.02
C ASP A 354 -6.54 -34.51 -25.46
N ALA A 355 -5.68 -34.40 -26.47
CA ALA A 355 -6.05 -34.53 -27.88
C ALA A 355 -6.67 -35.91 -28.24
N LYS A 356 -6.53 -36.93 -27.39
CA LYS A 356 -7.12 -38.27 -27.57
C LYS A 356 -8.50 -38.39 -26.93
N GLY A 357 -9.00 -37.32 -26.30
CA GLY A 357 -10.30 -37.25 -25.65
C GLY A 357 -10.32 -37.76 -24.21
N ASN A 358 -9.18 -38.12 -23.62
CA ASN A 358 -9.07 -38.52 -22.22
C ASN A 358 -9.08 -37.29 -21.32
N THR A 359 -9.79 -37.40 -20.20
CA THR A 359 -9.85 -36.33 -19.20
C THR A 359 -8.95 -36.72 -18.03
N CYS A 360 -8.05 -35.82 -17.62
CA CYS A 360 -7.28 -35.95 -16.40
C CYS A 360 -7.42 -34.70 -15.53
N LYS A 361 -7.22 -34.88 -14.22
CA LYS A 361 -7.13 -33.75 -13.28
C LYS A 361 -5.70 -33.59 -12.83
N VAL A 362 -5.27 -32.34 -12.75
CA VAL A 362 -3.94 -31.95 -12.27
C VAL A 362 -4.09 -30.94 -11.16
N SER A 363 -3.24 -31.02 -10.15
CA SER A 363 -3.24 -30.09 -9.03
C SER A 363 -1.80 -29.76 -8.62
N LYS A 364 -1.59 -28.50 -8.26
CA LYS A 364 -0.35 -28.04 -7.64
C LYS A 364 -0.68 -27.20 -6.41
N GLY A 365 0.18 -27.23 -5.40
CA GLY A 365 -0.08 -26.47 -4.18
C GLY A 365 0.95 -26.69 -3.08
N ALA A 366 0.59 -26.30 -1.86
CA ALA A 366 1.43 -26.53 -0.69
C ALA A 366 1.74 -28.03 -0.53
N PRO A 367 3.01 -28.43 -0.33
CA PRO A 367 3.41 -29.83 -0.28
C PRO A 367 2.56 -30.66 0.69
N GLN A 368 2.32 -30.14 1.90
CA GLN A 368 1.50 -30.84 2.90
C GLN A 368 0.08 -31.17 2.44
N VAL A 369 -0.55 -30.28 1.65
CA VAL A 369 -1.92 -30.48 1.14
C VAL A 369 -1.92 -31.51 0.03
N ILE A 370 -0.95 -31.42 -0.88
CA ILE A 370 -0.84 -32.34 -2.00
C ILE A 370 -0.47 -33.76 -1.52
N LEU A 371 0.41 -33.88 -0.52
CA LEU A 371 0.75 -35.16 0.10
C LEU A 371 -0.46 -35.80 0.81
N GLN A 372 -1.30 -34.99 1.49
CA GLN A 372 -2.55 -35.46 2.07
C GLN A 372 -3.56 -35.91 1.01
N LEU A 373 -3.62 -35.20 -0.13
CA LEU A 373 -4.51 -35.51 -1.25
C LEU A 373 -4.18 -36.87 -1.89
N CYS A 374 -2.90 -37.21 -1.99
CA CYS A 374 -2.42 -38.41 -2.68
C CYS A 374 -2.43 -39.70 -1.83
N GLN A 375 -2.77 -39.62 -0.54
CA GLN A 375 -2.84 -40.79 0.38
C GLN A 375 -1.62 -41.73 0.27
N LEU A 376 -0.41 -41.16 0.31
CA LEU A 376 0.85 -41.88 0.12
C LEU A 376 1.18 -42.84 1.27
N ASP A 377 2.02 -43.83 0.98
CA ASP A 377 2.63 -44.69 2.00
C ASP A 377 3.58 -43.88 2.91
N ALA A 378 3.79 -44.36 4.14
CA ALA A 378 4.56 -43.65 5.16
C ALA A 378 6.01 -43.39 4.74
N ALA A 379 6.64 -44.29 3.97
CA ALA A 379 8.03 -44.14 3.54
C ALA A 379 8.17 -43.05 2.48
N THR A 380 7.29 -43.05 1.46
CA THR A 380 7.28 -42.01 0.43
C THR A 380 6.95 -40.63 1.01
N ARG A 381 6.00 -40.57 1.95
CA ARG A 381 5.66 -39.33 2.65
C ARG A 381 6.84 -38.76 3.42
N ALA A 382 7.51 -39.58 4.24
CA ALA A 382 8.68 -39.14 5.01
C ALA A 382 9.82 -38.65 4.10
N ARG A 383 10.05 -39.33 2.96
CA ARG A 383 11.03 -38.90 1.97
C ARG A 383 10.67 -37.53 1.35
N ALA A 384 9.40 -37.31 1.02
CA ALA A 384 8.94 -36.04 0.47
C ALA A 384 9.08 -34.90 1.49
N GLU A 385 8.68 -35.11 2.75
CA GLU A 385 8.82 -34.14 3.84
C GLU A 385 10.30 -33.79 4.07
N GLN A 386 11.19 -34.79 4.12
CA GLN A 386 12.64 -34.55 4.25
C GLN A 386 13.21 -33.74 3.07
N GLN A 387 12.74 -33.98 1.85
CA GLN A 387 13.21 -33.26 0.67
C GLN A 387 12.69 -31.81 0.64
N VAL A 388 11.47 -31.56 1.11
CA VAL A 388 10.94 -30.20 1.34
C VAL A 388 11.82 -29.44 2.33
N ASP A 389 12.22 -30.06 3.44
CA ASP A 389 13.06 -29.41 4.45
C ASP A 389 14.47 -29.09 3.90
N GLN A 390 15.06 -29.99 3.12
CA GLN A 390 16.36 -29.75 2.47
C GLN A 390 16.31 -28.60 1.46
N LEU A 391 15.22 -28.50 0.69
CA LEU A 391 15.00 -27.41 -0.26
C LEU A 391 14.73 -26.09 0.47
N ALA A 392 13.94 -26.11 1.54
CA ALA A 392 13.68 -24.94 2.38
C ALA A 392 14.96 -24.41 3.04
N ALA A 393 15.87 -25.28 3.48
CA ALA A 393 17.17 -24.90 4.03
C ALA A 393 18.08 -24.21 3.00
N LYS A 394 17.82 -24.39 1.71
CA LYS A 394 18.49 -23.69 0.61
C LYS A 394 17.68 -22.47 0.11
N GLY A 395 16.60 -22.09 0.80
CA GLY A 395 15.77 -20.94 0.45
C GLY A 395 14.71 -21.21 -0.63
N PHE A 396 14.49 -22.46 -1.04
CA PHE A 396 13.47 -22.79 -2.03
C PHE A 396 12.09 -22.93 -1.39
N ARG A 397 11.11 -22.22 -1.97
CA ARG A 397 9.69 -22.47 -1.72
C ARG A 397 9.25 -23.66 -2.57
N THR A 398 8.81 -24.73 -1.94
CA THR A 398 8.51 -25.97 -2.65
C THR A 398 7.00 -26.12 -2.89
N LEU A 399 6.62 -26.58 -4.09
CA LEU A 399 5.26 -27.01 -4.42
C LEU A 399 5.18 -28.52 -4.59
N GLY A 400 4.07 -29.12 -4.16
CA GLY A 400 3.71 -30.47 -4.55
C GLY A 400 2.90 -30.46 -5.84
N VAL A 401 3.06 -31.49 -6.67
CA VAL A 401 2.26 -31.70 -7.88
C VAL A 401 1.66 -33.09 -7.88
N ALA A 402 0.38 -33.17 -8.21
CA ALA A 402 -0.36 -34.42 -8.31
C ALA A 402 -1.19 -34.46 -9.58
N ARG A 403 -1.45 -35.68 -10.05
CA ARG A 403 -2.22 -35.96 -11.25
C ARG A 403 -3.14 -37.15 -11.02
N GLN A 404 -4.29 -37.13 -11.71
CA GLN A 404 -5.30 -38.17 -11.66
C GLN A 404 -5.71 -38.52 -13.09
N ASP A 405 -5.36 -39.72 -13.53
CA ASP A 405 -5.45 -40.14 -14.94
C ASP A 405 -6.61 -41.10 -15.29
N LYS A 406 -7.35 -41.61 -14.30
CA LYS A 406 -8.42 -42.59 -14.56
C LYS A 406 -9.72 -41.90 -15.00
N GLN A 407 -10.46 -42.53 -15.92
CA GLN A 407 -11.82 -42.12 -16.32
C GLN A 407 -12.90 -42.94 -15.58
N PRO A 408 -14.00 -42.29 -15.10
CA PRO A 408 -14.09 -40.85 -14.86
C PRO A 408 -13.00 -40.41 -13.86
N ALA A 409 -12.63 -39.13 -13.86
CA ALA A 409 -11.59 -38.54 -13.00
C ALA A 409 -11.95 -38.56 -11.50
N ASP A 410 -12.08 -39.78 -10.98
CA ASP A 410 -12.45 -40.23 -9.63
C ASP A 410 -11.47 -41.29 -9.08
N GLY A 411 -10.37 -41.57 -9.78
CA GLY A 411 -9.29 -42.42 -9.27
C GLY A 411 -8.49 -41.79 -8.11
N PRO A 412 -7.59 -42.52 -7.43
CA PRO A 412 -6.72 -41.92 -6.44
C PRO A 412 -5.75 -40.91 -7.11
N TRP A 413 -5.45 -39.82 -6.41
CA TRP A 413 -4.43 -38.85 -6.83
C TRP A 413 -3.04 -39.47 -6.75
N GLN A 414 -2.26 -39.35 -7.82
CA GLN A 414 -0.88 -39.80 -7.87
C GLN A 414 0.06 -38.62 -7.64
N PHE A 415 0.93 -38.75 -6.64
CA PHE A 415 1.95 -37.74 -6.35
C PHE A 415 3.09 -37.83 -7.37
N LEU A 416 3.23 -36.81 -8.21
CA LEU A 416 4.23 -36.81 -9.28
C LEU A 416 5.61 -36.38 -8.77
N GLY A 417 5.64 -35.38 -7.89
CA GLY A 417 6.86 -34.91 -7.25
C GLY A 417 6.77 -33.50 -6.68
N LEU A 418 7.93 -32.92 -6.39
CA LEU A 418 8.07 -31.57 -5.85
C LEU A 418 8.75 -30.63 -6.85
N LEU A 419 8.24 -29.41 -6.94
CA LEU A 419 8.81 -28.33 -7.75
C LEU A 419 9.34 -27.23 -6.81
N PRO A 420 10.67 -27.09 -6.66
CA PRO A 420 11.23 -25.97 -5.92
C PRO A 420 11.19 -24.68 -6.74
N LEU A 421 10.77 -23.60 -6.10
CA LEU A 421 10.76 -22.25 -6.64
C LEU A 421 11.73 -21.39 -5.82
N PHE A 422 12.55 -20.62 -6.50
CA PHE A 422 13.47 -19.67 -5.90
C PHE A 422 13.06 -18.25 -6.25
N ASP A 423 13.00 -17.40 -5.23
CA ASP A 423 12.76 -15.96 -5.38
C ASP A 423 14.08 -15.23 -5.08
N PRO A 424 14.84 -14.83 -6.11
CA PRO A 424 16.14 -14.22 -5.90
C PRO A 424 16.00 -12.88 -5.15
N PRO A 425 16.92 -12.57 -4.22
CA PRO A 425 16.99 -11.24 -3.63
C PRO A 425 17.24 -10.18 -4.72
N ARG A 426 16.81 -8.94 -4.49
CA ARG A 426 17.19 -7.84 -5.40
C ARG A 426 18.69 -7.58 -5.28
N GLU A 427 19.30 -7.19 -6.39
CA GLU A 427 20.74 -6.93 -6.47
C GLU A 427 21.17 -5.79 -5.52
N ASP A 428 20.30 -4.81 -5.33
CA ASP A 428 20.49 -3.63 -4.48
C ASP A 428 20.02 -3.82 -3.03
N ALA A 429 19.30 -4.91 -2.72
CA ALA A 429 18.66 -5.06 -1.41
C ALA A 429 19.69 -5.09 -0.27
N ARG A 430 20.79 -5.84 -0.44
CA ARG A 430 21.84 -5.95 0.57
C ARG A 430 22.51 -4.61 0.86
N ASP A 431 22.86 -3.86 -0.18
CA ASP A 431 23.49 -2.54 -0.05
C ASP A 431 22.54 -1.52 0.55
N THR A 432 21.26 -1.56 0.16
CA THR A 432 20.19 -0.73 0.74
C THR A 432 20.00 -1.02 2.22
N ILE A 433 20.04 -2.30 2.61
CA ILE A 433 19.93 -2.70 4.02
C ILE A 433 21.09 -2.16 4.84
N GLN A 434 22.31 -2.21 4.29
CA GLN A 434 23.48 -1.67 4.95
C GLN A 434 23.39 -0.14 5.10
N GLN A 435 23.02 0.57 4.03
CA GLN A 435 22.86 2.02 4.06
C GLN A 435 21.79 2.46 5.07
N ALA A 436 20.66 1.75 5.14
CA ALA A 436 19.61 2.04 6.11
C ALA A 436 20.14 1.91 7.55
N ARG A 437 20.93 0.87 7.84
CA ARG A 437 21.57 0.68 9.15
C ARG A 437 22.58 1.78 9.47
N ASP A 438 23.37 2.20 8.49
CA ASP A 438 24.34 3.29 8.64
C ASP A 438 23.63 4.63 8.96
N HIS A 439 22.39 4.79 8.50
CA HIS A 439 21.49 5.91 8.83
C HIS A 439 20.65 5.69 10.11
N GLY A 440 20.87 4.61 10.86
CA GLY A 440 20.18 4.33 12.11
C GLY A 440 18.82 3.65 11.97
N VAL A 441 18.40 3.27 10.75
CA VAL A 441 17.13 2.59 10.50
C VAL A 441 17.32 1.07 10.57
N GLN A 442 16.63 0.43 11.50
CA GLN A 442 16.65 -1.03 11.63
C GLN A 442 15.64 -1.67 10.67
N ILE A 443 16.09 -2.54 9.78
CA ILE A 443 15.20 -3.29 8.88
C ILE A 443 14.86 -4.64 9.49
N LYS A 444 13.56 -4.96 9.54
CA LYS A 444 13.02 -6.26 9.96
C LYS A 444 12.25 -6.89 8.82
N MET A 445 12.61 -8.12 8.44
CA MET A 445 11.88 -8.82 7.37
C MET A 445 10.58 -9.43 7.90
N VAL A 446 9.49 -9.30 7.16
CA VAL A 446 8.20 -9.92 7.43
C VAL A 446 7.86 -10.87 6.28
N THR A 447 7.57 -12.14 6.58
CA THR A 447 7.23 -13.11 5.53
C THR A 447 6.25 -14.18 6.00
N GLY A 448 5.40 -14.65 5.07
CA GLY A 448 4.56 -15.83 5.26
C GLY A 448 5.29 -17.16 5.00
N ASP A 449 6.53 -17.11 4.52
CA ASP A 449 7.33 -18.32 4.31
C ASP A 449 7.70 -19.00 5.63
N ASN A 450 8.11 -20.26 5.53
CA ASN A 450 8.57 -21.00 6.70
C ASN A 450 9.87 -20.40 7.28
N LEU A 451 10.16 -20.76 8.52
CA LEU A 451 11.29 -20.22 9.26
C LEU A 451 12.65 -20.51 8.60
N ALA A 452 12.80 -21.65 7.93
CA ALA A 452 14.05 -22.04 7.26
C ALA A 452 14.34 -21.13 6.06
N ILE A 453 13.34 -20.93 5.18
CA ILE A 453 13.45 -20.05 4.01
C ILE A 453 13.71 -18.61 4.46
N ALA A 454 13.00 -18.14 5.49
CA ALA A 454 13.15 -16.80 6.02
C ALA A 454 14.57 -16.56 6.55
N ARG A 455 15.15 -17.51 7.30
CA ARG A 455 16.53 -17.41 7.80
C ARG A 455 17.56 -17.42 6.69
N GLU A 456 17.40 -18.29 5.70
CA GLU A 456 18.32 -18.36 4.57
C GLU A 456 18.29 -17.05 3.76
N THR A 457 17.08 -16.53 3.47
CA THR A 457 16.93 -15.24 2.80
C THR A 457 17.52 -14.10 3.62
N ALA A 458 17.30 -14.09 4.94
CA ALA A 458 17.84 -13.06 5.83
C ALA A 458 19.37 -13.06 5.85
N SER A 459 19.97 -14.26 5.84
CA SER A 459 21.42 -14.46 5.73
C SER A 459 21.96 -13.91 4.42
N GLN A 460 21.33 -14.25 3.28
CA GLN A 460 21.73 -13.75 1.96
C GLN A 460 21.66 -12.22 1.85
N LEU A 461 20.63 -11.62 2.48
CA LEU A 461 20.42 -10.17 2.50
C LEU A 461 21.27 -9.43 3.55
N GLY A 462 21.99 -10.14 4.43
CA GLY A 462 22.76 -9.53 5.51
C GLY A 462 21.92 -8.98 6.68
N LEU A 463 20.64 -9.39 6.80
CA LEU A 463 19.74 -8.97 7.88
C LEU A 463 20.10 -9.61 9.23
N GLY A 464 20.69 -10.80 9.22
CA GLY A 464 20.94 -11.59 10.42
C GLY A 464 20.11 -12.87 10.42
N SER A 465 20.29 -13.74 11.42
CA SER A 465 19.64 -15.05 11.47
C SER A 465 18.61 -15.18 12.60
N HIS A 466 18.42 -14.12 13.39
CA HIS A 466 17.50 -14.12 14.52
C HIS A 466 16.06 -13.86 14.07
N ILE A 467 15.51 -14.83 13.32
CA ILE A 467 14.14 -14.82 12.83
C ILE A 467 13.23 -15.58 13.81
N LEU A 468 12.09 -14.98 14.16
CA LEU A 468 11.06 -15.58 15.00
C LEU A 468 9.89 -16.08 14.15
N SER A 469 9.27 -17.20 14.55
CA SER A 469 7.99 -17.64 13.95
C SER A 469 6.84 -16.91 14.64
N ALA A 470 5.88 -16.43 13.85
CA ALA A 470 4.73 -15.70 14.35
C ALA A 470 3.85 -16.53 15.31
N ASP A 471 3.83 -17.87 15.18
CA ASP A 471 3.09 -18.76 16.07
C ASP A 471 3.59 -18.71 17.53
N ARG A 472 4.81 -18.22 17.75
CA ARG A 472 5.39 -18.01 19.09
C ARG A 472 5.03 -16.66 19.68
N LEU A 473 4.36 -15.80 18.92
CA LEU A 473 3.82 -14.51 19.36
C LEU A 473 2.40 -14.76 19.88
N ALA A 474 2.28 -15.37 21.05
CA ALA A 474 0.98 -15.55 21.68
C ALA A 474 0.37 -14.17 21.99
N LEU A 475 -0.64 -13.77 21.21
CA LEU A 475 -1.45 -12.59 21.48
C LEU A 475 -2.31 -12.88 22.72
N SER A 476 -2.35 -11.94 23.68
CA SER A 476 -3.33 -12.03 24.76
C SER A 476 -4.75 -11.83 24.19
N THR A 477 -5.77 -12.22 24.95
CA THR A 477 -7.19 -12.06 24.59
C THR A 477 -7.59 -10.61 24.29
N ASP A 478 -6.79 -9.64 24.74
CA ASP A 478 -7.00 -8.19 24.51
C ASP A 478 -6.13 -7.64 23.37
N GLY A 479 -5.48 -8.49 22.57
CA GLY A 479 -4.65 -8.09 21.43
C GLY A 479 -3.30 -7.44 21.81
N LYS A 480 -2.94 -7.40 23.10
CA LYS A 480 -1.66 -6.85 23.58
C LYS A 480 -0.63 -7.97 23.77
N LEU A 481 0.59 -7.73 23.31
CA LEU A 481 1.73 -8.60 23.61
C LEU A 481 2.15 -8.46 25.07
N ALA A 482 2.46 -9.59 25.73
CA ALA A 482 3.07 -9.56 27.06
C ALA A 482 4.42 -8.83 27.01
N ALA A 483 4.76 -8.04 28.04
CA ALA A 483 5.96 -7.19 28.06
C ALA A 483 7.28 -7.95 27.80
N GLU A 484 7.36 -9.23 28.18
CA GLU A 484 8.51 -10.11 27.87
C GLU A 484 8.67 -10.40 26.37
N ILE A 485 7.57 -10.37 25.60
CA ILE A 485 7.58 -10.62 24.16
C ILE A 485 8.05 -9.36 23.42
N THR A 486 7.68 -8.17 23.88
CA THR A 486 8.11 -6.89 23.27
C THR A 486 9.64 -6.74 23.20
N SER A 487 10.35 -7.17 24.25
CA SER A 487 11.82 -7.17 24.26
C SER A 487 12.42 -8.17 23.24
N LYS A 488 11.78 -9.32 23.05
CA LYS A 488 12.21 -10.30 22.04
C LYS A 488 11.90 -9.82 20.62
N LEU A 489 10.81 -9.07 20.42
CA LEU A 489 10.43 -8.47 19.15
C LEU A 489 11.43 -7.39 18.70
N SER A 490 11.85 -6.51 19.62
CA SER A 490 12.82 -5.47 19.30
C SER A 490 14.19 -6.04 18.90
N GLN A 491 14.58 -7.19 19.46
CA GLN A 491 15.82 -7.90 19.11
C GLN A 491 15.71 -8.82 17.89
N ALA A 492 14.52 -9.05 17.33
CA ALA A 492 14.35 -9.92 16.17
C ALA A 492 14.80 -9.23 14.87
N ASP A 493 15.49 -9.96 14.00
CA ASP A 493 15.87 -9.50 12.66
C ASP A 493 14.72 -9.67 11.65
N GLY A 494 13.68 -10.41 12.02
CA GLY A 494 12.49 -10.62 11.21
C GLY A 494 11.54 -11.70 11.75
N PHE A 495 10.45 -11.88 11.01
CA PHE A 495 9.31 -12.71 11.37
C PHE A 495 8.90 -13.61 10.20
N ALA A 496 8.75 -14.89 10.47
CA ALA A 496 8.32 -15.92 9.52
C ALA A 496 6.92 -16.44 9.85
N GLN A 497 6.25 -17.05 8.86
CA GLN A 497 4.87 -17.56 8.97
C GLN A 497 3.86 -16.50 9.45
N VAL A 498 4.08 -15.26 9.04
CA VAL A 498 3.26 -14.12 9.44
C VAL A 498 1.95 -14.11 8.63
N PHE A 499 0.82 -14.12 9.34
CA PHE A 499 -0.53 -13.90 8.80
C PHE A 499 -0.92 -12.41 8.91
N PRO A 500 -1.94 -11.94 8.17
CA PRO A 500 -2.35 -10.52 8.20
C PRO A 500 -2.60 -9.97 9.61
N GLU A 501 -3.17 -10.78 10.50
CA GLU A 501 -3.47 -10.40 11.89
C GLU A 501 -2.17 -10.18 12.68
N HIS A 502 -1.15 -11.01 12.43
CA HIS A 502 0.16 -10.88 13.04
C HIS A 502 0.89 -9.62 12.54
N LYS A 503 0.70 -9.20 11.28
CA LYS A 503 1.31 -7.97 10.74
C LYS A 503 0.83 -6.71 11.47
N PHE A 504 -0.42 -6.68 11.90
CA PHE A 504 -0.98 -5.53 12.63
C PHE A 504 -0.48 -5.49 14.08
N ALA A 505 -0.24 -6.64 14.69
CA ALA A 505 0.21 -6.72 16.07
C ALA A 505 1.73 -6.52 16.25
N LEU A 506 2.51 -6.83 15.22
CA LEU A 506 3.95 -6.55 15.11
C LEU A 506 4.22 -5.07 14.85
#